data_AF-A0A1C5NY10-F1
#
_entry.id   AF-A0A1C5NY10-F1
#
_cell.length_a   1.000
_cell.length_b   1.000
_cell.length_c   1.000
_cell.angle_alpha   90.00
_cell.angle_beta   90.00
_cell.angle_gamma   90.00
#
_symmetry.space_group_name_H-M   'P 1'
#
loop_
_entity.id
_entity.type
_entity.pdbx_description
1 polymer ?
#
loop_
_entity_poly.entity_id
_entity_poly.type
_entity_poly.pdbx_seq_one_letter_code
_entity_poly.pdbx_strand_id
1 'polypeptide(L)'
;MSDETKIIQKAALGSDTTQIGEQNNYYGMTAEEASNLAIKLFMDNFPRLQEEAKKIAKERAEELCKDIVDKLEKQGKTNFSEFSDPDIQYILNKSHQEYARFGTQTLRDLLSNLIVNRINYDNDYYMKILLDEAVEIVKSLSEVHLNYLSLIFLCKQTKMNGINSIESLKEHCEYICAKMPVTNGIESSIPFLHMLRLLTISLGSAAEVYSKQYNLDIDKVKEILPLAMNSIPGDYSLTPVGIIIAIINIRNKTNLNLDFKIWIKSI
;
A
#
# COMPACT_ATOMS: atom_id res chain seq x y z
N MET A 1 4.96 -52.94 22.20
CA MET A 1 4.54 -54.29 22.61
C MET A 1 3.74 -54.86 21.45
N SER A 2 4.29 -55.85 20.73
CA SER A 2 3.56 -56.56 19.69
C SER A 2 2.70 -57.63 20.37
N ASP A 3 1.38 -57.52 20.27
CA ASP A 3 0.48 -58.59 20.70
C ASP A 3 0.63 -59.78 19.74
N GLU A 4 1.29 -60.85 20.21
CA GLU A 4 1.34 -62.12 19.49
C GLU A 4 -0.06 -62.75 19.46
N THR A 5 -0.70 -62.70 18.30
CA THR A 5 -1.98 -63.39 18.09
C THR A 5 -1.69 -64.87 17.86
N LYS A 6 -1.92 -65.71 18.88
CA LYS A 6 -1.78 -67.18 18.75
C LYS A 6 -2.98 -67.78 18.01
N ILE A 7 -2.75 -68.28 16.80
CA ILE A 7 -3.72 -69.09 16.06
C ILE A 7 -3.44 -70.57 16.37
N ILE A 8 -4.44 -71.31 16.85
CA ILE A 8 -4.33 -72.75 17.12
C ILE A 8 -5.31 -73.49 16.21
N GLN A 9 -4.79 -74.32 15.30
CA GLN A 9 -5.57 -75.21 14.45
C GLN A 9 -5.10 -76.65 14.66
N LYS A 10 -6.02 -77.62 14.73
CA LYS A 10 -5.69 -79.05 14.88
C LYS A 10 -6.00 -79.81 13.60
N ALA A 11 -4.98 -80.44 13.00
CA ALA A 11 -5.14 -81.35 11.88
C ALA A 11 -5.49 -82.78 12.36
N ALA A 12 -6.12 -83.58 11.49
CA ALA A 12 -6.40 -84.99 11.73
C ALA A 12 -5.12 -85.85 11.56
N LEU A 13 -5.06 -87.01 12.21
CA LEU A 13 -3.90 -87.91 12.15
C LEU A 13 -3.59 -88.31 10.69
N GLY A 14 -2.36 -88.02 10.25
CA GLY A 14 -1.86 -88.34 8.91
C GLY A 14 -1.98 -87.21 7.88
N SER A 15 -2.46 -86.03 8.28
CA SER A 15 -2.55 -84.84 7.41
C SER A 15 -1.55 -83.77 7.84
N ASP A 16 -0.84 -83.22 6.87
CA ASP A 16 -0.04 -82.01 7.05
C ASP A 16 -0.89 -80.77 6.71
N THR A 17 -0.85 -79.77 7.58
CA THR A 17 -1.43 -78.44 7.32
C THR A 17 -0.30 -77.41 7.38
N THR A 18 -0.17 -76.61 6.33
CA THR A 18 0.79 -75.50 6.27
C THR A 18 0.03 -74.18 6.30
N GLN A 19 0.10 -73.47 7.42
CA GLN A 19 -0.35 -72.08 7.50
C GLN A 19 0.84 -71.15 7.29
N ILE A 20 0.76 -70.28 6.29
CA ILE A 20 1.66 -69.14 6.13
C ILE A 20 0.91 -67.94 6.70
N GLY A 21 1.19 -67.59 7.95
CA GLY A 21 0.68 -66.37 8.56
C GLY A 21 1.60 -65.21 8.23
N GLU A 22 1.31 -64.46 7.17
CA GLU A 22 1.90 -63.11 7.02
C GLU A 22 1.13 -62.15 7.93
N GLN A 23 1.66 -61.93 9.14
CA GLN A 23 1.15 -60.88 10.01
C GLN A 23 1.66 -59.54 9.48
N ASN A 24 0.88 -58.89 8.62
CA ASN A 24 1.16 -57.52 8.17
C ASN A 24 0.92 -56.55 9.33
N ASN A 25 1.91 -56.42 10.22
CA ASN A 25 1.96 -55.43 11.30
C ASN A 25 2.27 -54.05 10.72
N TYR A 26 1.38 -53.52 9.88
CA TYR A 26 1.41 -52.12 9.45
C TYR A 26 0.91 -51.25 10.60
N TYR A 27 1.81 -50.92 11.53
CA TYR A 27 1.58 -49.84 12.47
C TYR A 27 1.70 -48.52 11.70
N GLY A 28 0.60 -47.79 11.60
CA GLY A 28 0.61 -46.44 11.06
C GLY A 28 1.51 -45.52 11.88
N MET A 29 1.93 -44.40 11.30
CA MET A 29 2.76 -43.41 11.96
C MET A 29 2.09 -42.92 13.27
N THR A 30 2.81 -43.00 14.38
CA THR A 30 2.36 -42.45 15.66
C THR A 30 2.28 -40.92 15.59
N ALA A 31 1.52 -40.30 16.51
CA ALA A 31 1.44 -38.83 16.57
C ALA A 31 2.81 -38.17 16.80
N GLU A 32 3.70 -38.83 17.55
CA GLU A 32 5.06 -38.35 17.81
C GLU A 32 5.93 -38.43 16.54
N GLU A 33 5.90 -39.56 15.83
CA GLU A 33 6.60 -39.71 14.55
C GLU A 33 6.10 -38.71 13.50
N ALA A 34 4.78 -38.47 13.48
CA ALA A 34 4.16 -37.46 12.62
C ALA A 34 4.67 -36.05 12.92
N SER A 35 4.73 -35.69 14.21
CA SER A 35 5.26 -34.40 14.68
C SER A 35 6.74 -34.23 14.32
N ASN A 36 7.56 -35.25 14.59
CA ASN A 36 8.99 -35.23 14.28
C ASN A 36 9.25 -35.11 12.77
N LEU A 37 8.49 -35.83 11.96
CA LEU A 37 8.55 -35.70 10.50
C LEU A 37 8.17 -34.29 10.05
N ALA A 38 7.10 -33.71 10.60
CA ALA A 38 6.67 -32.36 10.25
C ALA A 38 7.70 -31.28 10.63
N ILE A 39 8.28 -31.36 11.84
CA ILE A 39 9.34 -30.45 12.29
C ILE A 39 10.58 -30.58 11.38
N LYS A 40 10.99 -31.81 11.06
CA LYS A 40 12.13 -32.06 10.18
C LYS A 40 11.89 -31.47 8.79
N LEU A 41 10.74 -31.75 8.19
CA LEU A 41 10.36 -31.20 6.89
C LEU A 41 10.36 -29.66 6.91
N PHE A 42 9.87 -29.03 7.98
CA PHE A 42 9.94 -27.58 8.13
C PHE A 42 11.39 -27.08 8.21
N MET A 43 12.23 -27.66 9.08
CA MET A 43 13.61 -27.23 9.26
C MET A 43 14.46 -27.45 8.00
N ASP A 44 14.22 -28.53 7.26
CA ASP A 44 14.90 -28.82 6.00
C ASP A 44 14.50 -27.82 4.89
N ASN A 45 13.24 -27.32 4.90
CA ASN A 45 12.75 -26.36 3.92
C ASN A 45 12.97 -24.89 4.30
N PHE A 46 13.08 -24.58 5.59
CA PHE A 46 13.13 -23.19 6.09
C PHE A 46 14.28 -22.37 5.50
N PRO A 47 15.53 -22.88 5.36
CA PRO A 47 16.61 -22.14 4.70
C PRO A 47 16.30 -21.78 3.24
N ARG A 48 15.65 -22.68 2.50
CA ARG A 48 15.23 -22.42 1.10
C ARG A 48 14.20 -21.30 1.05
N LEU A 49 13.20 -21.32 1.94
CA LEU A 49 12.19 -20.27 2.03
C LEU A 49 12.81 -18.90 2.39
N GLN A 50 13.81 -18.89 3.28
CA GLN A 50 14.56 -17.66 3.61
C GLN A 50 15.35 -17.12 2.41
N GLU A 51 16.02 -17.98 1.65
CA GLU A 51 16.79 -17.56 0.48
C GLU A 51 15.86 -17.04 -0.63
N GLU A 52 14.70 -17.66 -0.84
CA GLU A 52 13.66 -17.15 -1.75
C GLU A 52 13.17 -15.76 -1.33
N ALA A 53 12.85 -15.57 -0.04
CA ALA A 53 12.43 -14.27 0.49
C ALA A 53 13.53 -13.20 0.32
N LYS A 54 14.79 -13.55 0.58
CA LYS A 54 15.95 -12.67 0.41
C LYS A 54 16.15 -12.27 -1.05
N LYS A 55 15.98 -13.21 -1.98
CA LYS A 55 16.05 -12.96 -3.42
C LYS A 55 14.98 -11.96 -3.85
N ILE A 56 13.72 -12.18 -3.47
CA ILE A 56 12.60 -11.28 -3.77
C ILE A 56 12.83 -9.88 -3.18
N ALA A 57 13.30 -9.80 -1.93
CA ALA A 57 13.61 -8.54 -1.28
C ALA A 57 14.69 -7.75 -2.04
N LYS A 58 15.74 -8.45 -2.51
CA LYS A 58 16.82 -7.84 -3.29
C LYS A 58 16.33 -7.33 -4.65
N GLU A 59 15.57 -8.14 -5.39
CA GLU A 59 15.01 -7.75 -6.69
C GLU A 59 14.13 -6.51 -6.57
N ARG A 60 13.29 -6.44 -5.53
CA ARG A 60 12.45 -5.26 -5.23
C ARG A 60 13.29 -4.03 -4.90
N ALA A 61 14.34 -4.16 -4.09
CA ALA A 61 15.22 -3.02 -3.78
C ALA A 61 15.91 -2.47 -5.05
N GLU A 62 16.40 -3.36 -5.92
CA GLU A 62 17.00 -2.98 -7.21
C GLU A 62 15.99 -2.30 -8.14
N GLU A 63 14.76 -2.81 -8.19
CA GLU A 63 13.67 -2.24 -8.96
C GLU A 63 13.31 -0.81 -8.51
N LEU A 64 13.28 -0.54 -7.19
CA LEU A 64 13.03 0.79 -6.65
C LEU A 64 14.19 1.76 -6.97
N CYS A 65 15.43 1.33 -6.77
CA CYS A 65 16.62 2.10 -7.14
C CYS A 65 16.56 2.55 -8.61
N LYS A 66 16.25 1.61 -9.50
CA LYS A 66 16.15 1.89 -10.92
C LYS A 66 15.09 2.93 -11.23
N ASP A 67 13.89 2.81 -10.67
CA ASP A 67 12.80 3.77 -10.91
C ASP A 67 13.16 5.18 -10.38
N ILE A 68 13.86 5.29 -9.25
CA ILE A 68 14.36 6.57 -8.74
C ILE A 68 15.37 7.20 -9.71
N VAL A 69 16.38 6.44 -10.14
CA VAL A 69 17.41 6.93 -11.07
C VAL A 69 16.78 7.34 -12.39
N ASP A 70 15.94 6.50 -12.99
CA ASP A 70 15.26 6.78 -14.25
C ASP A 70 14.42 8.08 -14.17
N LYS A 71 13.75 8.33 -13.04
CA LYS A 71 12.98 9.57 -12.81
C LYS A 71 13.87 10.81 -12.67
N LEU A 72 15.00 10.70 -11.98
CA LEU A 72 15.97 11.80 -11.84
C LEU A 72 16.63 12.14 -13.19
N GLU A 73 17.02 11.13 -13.97
CA GLU A 73 17.58 11.32 -15.30
C GLU A 73 16.58 12.00 -16.25
N LYS A 74 15.30 11.61 -16.20
CA LYS A 74 14.22 12.27 -16.95
C LYS A 74 14.01 13.73 -16.55
N GLN A 75 14.39 14.11 -15.34
CA GLN A 75 14.40 15.51 -14.88
C GLN A 75 15.69 16.25 -15.27
N GLY A 76 16.60 15.61 -16.01
CA GLY A 76 17.86 16.19 -16.47
C GLY A 76 18.98 16.12 -15.44
N LYS A 77 18.83 15.36 -14.35
CA LYS A 77 19.88 15.21 -13.34
C LYS A 77 20.99 14.31 -13.88
N THR A 78 22.22 14.81 -13.87
CA THR A 78 23.43 14.10 -14.33
C THR A 78 24.46 13.84 -13.23
N ASN A 79 24.31 14.51 -12.08
CA ASN A 79 25.12 14.32 -10.88
C ASN A 79 24.27 13.69 -9.77
N PHE A 80 24.82 12.67 -9.11
CA PHE A 80 24.18 11.88 -8.05
C PHE A 80 24.92 11.98 -6.71
N SER A 81 25.72 13.03 -6.50
CA SER A 81 26.50 13.22 -5.26
C SER A 81 25.64 13.28 -4.00
N GLU A 82 24.37 13.67 -4.10
CA GLU A 82 23.42 13.70 -2.97
C GLU A 82 23.21 12.31 -2.36
N PHE A 83 23.40 11.24 -3.14
CA PHE A 83 23.34 9.88 -2.60
C PHE A 83 24.52 9.54 -1.68
N SER A 84 25.57 10.37 -1.61
CA SER A 84 26.63 10.19 -0.60
C SER A 84 26.27 10.79 0.75
N ASP A 85 25.18 11.56 0.83
CA ASP A 85 24.71 12.16 2.07
C ASP A 85 24.10 11.11 3.03
N PRO A 86 24.49 11.08 4.32
CA PRO A 86 23.97 10.09 5.27
C PRO A 86 22.45 10.14 5.50
N ASP A 87 21.84 11.32 5.41
CA ASP A 87 20.41 11.50 5.64
C ASP A 87 19.60 11.07 4.42
N ILE A 88 20.08 11.35 3.20
CA ILE A 88 19.52 10.77 1.97
C ILE A 88 19.66 9.24 1.98
N GLN A 89 20.80 8.70 2.40
CA GLN A 89 20.98 7.25 2.55
C GLN A 89 20.05 6.65 3.60
N TYR A 90 19.81 7.35 4.71
CA TYR A 90 18.87 6.89 5.74
C TYR A 90 17.45 6.73 5.16
N ILE A 91 16.91 7.76 4.52
CA ILE A 91 15.54 7.73 4.00
C ILE A 91 15.41 6.78 2.79
N LEU A 92 16.44 6.68 1.96
CA LEU A 92 16.49 5.71 0.87
C LEU A 92 16.43 4.28 1.40
N ASN A 93 17.24 3.95 2.42
CA ASN A 93 17.22 2.61 3.03
C ASN A 93 15.88 2.27 3.68
N LYS A 94 15.22 3.25 4.30
CA LYS A 94 13.84 3.09 4.79
C LYS A 94 12.89 2.72 3.65
N SER A 95 12.94 3.46 2.54
CA SER A 95 12.10 3.16 1.37
C SER A 95 12.37 1.76 0.79
N HIS A 96 13.63 1.32 0.74
CA HIS A 96 13.99 -0.03 0.31
C HIS A 96 13.38 -1.11 1.20
N GLN A 97 13.46 -0.94 2.52
CA GLN A 97 12.91 -1.92 3.47
C GLN A 97 11.40 -2.06 3.31
N GLU A 98 10.68 -0.95 3.17
CA GLU A 98 9.23 -0.97 3.00
C GLU A 98 8.83 -1.60 1.66
N TYR A 99 9.49 -1.23 0.56
CA TYR A 99 9.18 -1.83 -0.74
C TYR A 99 9.56 -3.31 -0.81
N ALA A 100 10.72 -3.69 -0.27
CA ALA A 100 11.14 -5.10 -0.21
C ALA A 100 10.10 -5.96 0.53
N ARG A 101 9.51 -5.43 1.61
CA ARG A 101 8.47 -6.10 2.40
C ARG A 101 7.15 -6.25 1.63
N PHE A 102 6.60 -5.16 1.07
CA PHE A 102 5.25 -5.16 0.50
C PHE A 102 5.20 -5.42 -1.01
N GLY A 103 6.13 -4.84 -1.78
CA GLY A 103 6.33 -5.15 -3.19
C GLY A 103 5.19 -4.82 -4.15
N THR A 104 4.31 -3.87 -3.80
CA THR A 104 3.21 -3.47 -4.68
C THR A 104 3.64 -2.36 -5.63
N GLN A 105 3.14 -2.40 -6.87
CA GLN A 105 3.40 -1.36 -7.87
C GLN A 105 3.09 0.05 -7.35
N THR A 106 1.93 0.22 -6.71
CA THR A 106 1.49 1.50 -6.14
C THR A 106 2.47 2.02 -5.09
N LEU A 107 3.00 1.15 -4.22
CA LEU A 107 3.99 1.56 -3.22
C LEU A 107 5.33 1.93 -3.87
N ARG A 108 5.78 1.18 -4.90
CA ARG A 108 6.97 1.52 -5.68
C ARG A 108 6.87 2.93 -6.24
N ASP A 109 5.77 3.21 -6.93
CA ASP A 109 5.57 4.50 -7.61
C ASP A 109 5.49 5.65 -6.60
N LEU A 110 4.87 5.43 -5.44
CA LEU A 110 4.84 6.44 -4.37
C LEU A 110 6.22 6.70 -3.79
N LEU A 111 6.93 5.65 -3.37
CA LEU A 111 8.23 5.78 -2.73
C LEU A 111 9.25 6.41 -3.68
N SER A 112 9.30 6.00 -4.94
CA SER A 112 10.23 6.59 -5.89
C SER A 112 9.94 8.06 -6.14
N ASN A 113 8.67 8.46 -6.26
CA ASN A 113 8.30 9.87 -6.35
C ASN A 113 8.66 10.63 -5.06
N LEU A 114 8.43 10.06 -3.88
CA LEU A 114 8.78 10.69 -2.61
C LEU A 114 10.29 10.92 -2.48
N ILE A 115 11.12 9.91 -2.79
CA ILE A 115 12.58 10.03 -2.75
C ILE A 115 13.10 11.05 -3.78
N VAL A 116 12.57 11.03 -5.01
CA VAL A 116 12.91 12.03 -6.04
C VAL A 116 12.61 13.44 -5.55
N ASN A 117 11.43 13.67 -4.97
CA ASN A 117 11.09 14.97 -4.40
C ASN A 117 11.96 15.31 -3.19
N ARG A 118 12.29 14.33 -2.35
CA ARG A 118 13.16 14.52 -1.18
C ARG A 118 14.55 15.01 -1.58
N ILE A 119 15.10 14.48 -2.67
CA ILE A 119 16.37 14.95 -3.26
C ILE A 119 16.21 16.37 -3.82
N ASN A 120 15.11 16.64 -4.54
CA ASN A 120 14.90 17.96 -5.16
C ASN A 120 14.63 19.09 -4.16
N TYR A 121 14.13 18.77 -2.97
CA TYR A 121 13.82 19.74 -1.91
C TYR A 121 14.81 19.68 -0.73
N ASP A 122 16.02 19.17 -0.92
CA ASP A 122 16.97 18.97 0.19
C ASP A 122 17.38 20.26 0.93
N ASN A 123 17.39 21.40 0.23
CA ASN A 123 17.66 22.71 0.84
C ASN A 123 16.47 23.31 1.61
N ASP A 124 15.31 22.68 1.58
CA ASP A 124 14.10 23.12 2.30
C ASP A 124 13.85 22.16 3.47
N TYR A 125 14.31 22.56 4.65
CA TYR A 125 14.25 21.72 5.86
C TYR A 125 12.82 21.30 6.23
N TYR A 126 11.84 22.20 6.02
CA TYR A 126 10.45 21.88 6.31
C TYR A 126 9.90 20.85 5.33
N MET A 127 10.12 21.04 4.02
CA MET A 127 9.72 20.05 3.00
C MET A 127 10.42 18.71 3.19
N LYS A 128 11.70 18.71 3.56
CA LYS A 128 12.45 17.51 3.94
C LYS A 128 11.72 16.69 4.99
N ILE A 129 11.35 17.30 6.12
CA ILE A 129 10.63 16.61 7.21
C ILE A 129 9.30 16.05 6.71
N LEU A 130 8.55 16.81 5.94
CA LEU A 130 7.25 16.37 5.43
C LEU A 130 7.36 15.19 4.46
N LEU A 131 8.40 15.17 3.62
CA LEU A 131 8.67 14.09 2.68
C LEU A 131 9.15 12.83 3.40
N ASP A 132 10.00 12.97 4.42
CA ASP A 132 10.46 11.85 5.24
C ASP A 132 9.28 11.19 5.99
N GLU A 133 8.41 12.02 6.59
CA GLU A 133 7.20 11.53 7.25
C GLU A 133 6.22 10.87 6.26
N ALA A 134 6.10 11.39 5.04
CA ALA A 134 5.29 10.74 4.01
C ALA A 134 5.84 9.34 3.65
N VAL A 135 7.16 9.17 3.49
CA VAL A 135 7.80 7.85 3.28
C VAL A 135 7.46 6.89 4.42
N GLU A 136 7.44 7.38 5.65
CA GLU A 136 7.09 6.60 6.83
C GLU A 136 5.61 6.23 6.93
N ILE A 137 4.70 6.89 6.22
CA ILE A 137 3.26 6.60 6.34
C ILE A 137 2.71 5.80 5.14
N VAL A 138 3.25 6.00 3.93
CA VAL A 138 2.63 5.47 2.70
C VAL A 138 2.48 3.94 2.67
N LYS A 139 3.33 3.18 3.37
CA LYS A 139 3.20 1.71 3.45
C LYS A 139 1.92 1.23 4.13
N SER A 140 1.29 2.08 4.94
CA SER A 140 0.06 1.76 5.66
C SER A 140 -1.20 2.12 4.87
N LEU A 141 -1.07 2.72 3.69
CA LEU A 141 -2.19 3.18 2.89
C LEU A 141 -2.51 2.19 1.77
N SER A 142 -3.79 1.85 1.64
CA SER A 142 -4.31 1.13 0.48
C SER A 142 -4.50 2.10 -0.70
N GLU A 143 -4.67 1.57 -1.90
CA GLU A 143 -5.00 2.38 -3.06
C GLU A 143 -6.29 3.20 -2.87
N VAL A 144 -7.27 2.64 -2.17
CA VAL A 144 -8.52 3.33 -1.84
C VAL A 144 -8.25 4.50 -0.88
N HIS A 145 -7.39 4.35 0.12
CA HIS A 145 -6.99 5.45 1.01
C HIS A 145 -6.29 6.58 0.24
N LEU A 146 -5.36 6.23 -0.67
CA LEU A 146 -4.63 7.20 -1.49
C LEU A 146 -5.57 7.99 -2.41
N ASN A 147 -6.51 7.29 -3.04
CA ASN A 147 -7.56 7.91 -3.86
C ASN A 147 -8.44 8.83 -3.02
N TYR A 148 -8.83 8.40 -1.82
CA TYR A 148 -9.68 9.21 -0.94
C TYR A 148 -8.99 10.50 -0.49
N LEU A 149 -7.71 10.44 -0.08
CA LEU A 149 -6.92 11.64 0.21
C LEU A 149 -6.85 12.57 -1.00
N SER A 150 -6.63 12.00 -2.19
CA SER A 150 -6.61 12.77 -3.45
C SER A 150 -7.93 13.48 -3.73
N LEU A 151 -9.06 12.81 -3.50
CA LEU A 151 -10.40 13.39 -3.64
C LEU A 151 -10.64 14.52 -2.62
N ILE A 152 -10.28 14.33 -1.35
CA ILE A 152 -10.37 15.37 -0.31
C ILE A 152 -9.57 16.61 -0.73
N PHE A 153 -8.33 16.41 -1.19
CA PHE A 153 -7.47 17.50 -1.64
C PHE A 153 -8.11 18.26 -2.82
N LEU A 154 -8.49 17.55 -3.89
CA LEU A 154 -9.06 18.17 -5.08
C LEU A 154 -10.35 18.93 -4.77
N CYS A 155 -11.24 18.35 -3.95
CA CYS A 155 -12.51 18.98 -3.63
C CYS A 155 -12.38 20.19 -2.69
N LYS A 156 -11.46 20.14 -1.73
CA LYS A 156 -11.42 21.14 -0.64
C LYS A 156 -10.33 22.19 -0.78
N GLN A 157 -9.29 21.93 -1.58
CA GLN A 157 -8.08 22.76 -1.59
C GLN A 157 -7.66 23.21 -2.99
N THR A 158 -8.36 22.78 -4.04
CA THR A 158 -8.03 23.16 -5.43
C THR A 158 -9.16 23.90 -6.11
N LYS A 159 -8.79 24.74 -7.09
CA LYS A 159 -9.72 25.42 -7.99
C LYS A 159 -9.30 25.18 -9.42
N MET A 160 -10.22 24.63 -10.20
CA MET A 160 -10.03 24.42 -11.63
C MET A 160 -10.54 25.63 -12.40
N ASN A 161 -9.67 26.16 -13.26
CA ASN A 161 -10.06 27.19 -14.21
C ASN A 161 -10.98 26.57 -15.26
N GLY A 162 -12.07 27.25 -15.61
CA GLY A 162 -13.02 26.80 -16.63
C GLY A 162 -14.33 26.22 -16.11
N ILE A 163 -14.44 25.93 -14.81
CA ILE A 163 -15.73 25.55 -14.20
C ILE A 163 -16.56 26.81 -13.96
N ASN A 164 -17.68 26.92 -14.67
CA ASN A 164 -18.58 28.08 -14.63
C ASN A 164 -20.08 27.70 -14.60
N SER A 165 -20.39 26.41 -14.63
CA SER A 165 -21.76 25.88 -14.64
C SER A 165 -21.83 24.54 -13.90
N ILE A 166 -23.05 24.16 -13.49
CA ILE A 166 -23.34 22.86 -12.86
C ILE A 166 -22.89 21.70 -13.76
N GLU A 167 -23.11 21.78 -15.07
CA GLU A 167 -22.71 20.74 -16.02
C GLU A 167 -21.18 20.61 -16.10
N SER A 168 -20.45 21.72 -16.23
CA SER A 168 -18.97 21.70 -16.26
C SER A 168 -18.36 21.16 -14.95
N LEU A 169 -19.01 21.40 -13.81
CA LEU A 169 -18.59 20.84 -12.53
C LEU A 169 -18.86 19.33 -12.47
N LYS A 170 -20.03 18.90 -12.93
CA LYS A 170 -20.42 17.49 -12.98
C LYS A 170 -19.45 16.67 -13.82
N GLU A 171 -19.17 17.10 -15.06
CA GLU A 171 -18.19 16.44 -15.94
C GLU A 171 -16.82 16.32 -15.28
N HIS A 172 -16.37 17.40 -14.61
CA HIS A 172 -15.10 17.40 -13.89
C HIS A 172 -15.09 16.39 -12.73
N CYS A 173 -16.12 16.39 -11.89
CA CYS A 173 -16.22 15.50 -10.74
C CYS A 173 -16.32 14.03 -11.17
N GLU A 174 -17.08 13.72 -12.21
CA GLU A 174 -17.18 12.38 -12.80
C GLU A 174 -15.83 11.91 -13.35
N TYR A 175 -15.10 12.77 -14.07
CA TYR A 175 -13.75 12.46 -14.56
C TYR A 175 -12.78 12.13 -13.42
N ILE A 176 -12.75 12.97 -12.37
CA ILE A 176 -11.86 12.76 -11.23
C ILE A 176 -12.22 11.48 -10.46
N CYS A 177 -13.51 11.24 -10.18
CA CYS A 177 -13.94 10.00 -9.52
C CYS A 177 -13.64 8.75 -10.33
N ALA A 178 -13.73 8.80 -11.67
CA ALA A 178 -13.36 7.68 -12.53
C ALA A 178 -11.86 7.35 -12.45
N LYS A 179 -11.00 8.37 -12.27
CA LYS A 179 -9.54 8.18 -12.11
C LYS A 179 -9.14 7.76 -10.69
N MET A 180 -9.96 8.08 -9.69
CA MET A 180 -9.68 7.83 -8.27
C MET A 180 -10.84 7.08 -7.64
N PRO A 181 -11.07 5.82 -8.04
CA PRO A 181 -12.16 5.03 -7.49
C PRO A 181 -11.96 4.83 -5.99
N VAL A 182 -13.03 5.03 -5.22
CA VAL A 182 -13.09 4.71 -3.80
C VAL A 182 -14.29 3.81 -3.51
N THR A 183 -14.18 3.01 -2.46
CA THR A 183 -15.29 2.16 -2.02
C THR A 183 -16.34 2.96 -1.25
N ASN A 184 -17.60 2.54 -1.33
CA ASN A 184 -18.64 3.09 -0.46
C ASN A 184 -18.28 2.85 1.02
N GLY A 185 -18.55 3.81 1.90
CA GLY A 185 -18.21 3.71 3.31
C GLY A 185 -16.76 4.03 3.65
N ILE A 186 -15.97 4.59 2.72
CA ILE A 186 -14.57 4.96 2.94
C ILE A 186 -14.38 6.00 4.05
N GLU A 187 -15.41 6.78 4.38
CA GLU A 187 -15.45 7.67 5.53
C GLU A 187 -15.22 6.93 6.86
N SER A 188 -15.52 5.63 6.94
CA SER A 188 -15.18 4.81 8.11
C SER A 188 -13.67 4.71 8.36
N SER A 189 -12.82 5.01 7.37
CA SER A 189 -11.37 5.07 7.50
C SER A 189 -10.85 6.38 8.10
N ILE A 190 -11.69 7.40 8.34
CA ILE A 190 -11.26 8.69 8.91
C ILE A 190 -10.48 8.53 10.22
N PRO A 191 -10.92 7.75 11.22
CA PRO A 191 -10.15 7.59 12.46
C PRO A 191 -8.74 7.02 12.21
N PHE A 192 -8.62 6.10 11.25
CA PHE A 192 -7.34 5.55 10.83
C PHE A 192 -6.45 6.60 10.14
N LEU A 193 -7.00 7.38 9.20
CA LEU A 193 -6.27 8.45 8.51
C LEU A 193 -5.86 9.59 9.48
N HIS A 194 -6.68 9.86 10.49
CA HIS A 194 -6.37 10.78 11.57
C HIS A 194 -5.24 10.24 12.47
N MET A 195 -5.27 8.96 12.84
CA MET A 195 -4.17 8.29 13.58
C MET A 195 -2.84 8.39 12.82
N LEU A 196 -2.90 8.32 11.48
CA LEU A 196 -1.74 8.52 10.62
C LEU A 196 -1.33 9.99 10.44
N ARG A 197 -1.99 10.96 11.10
CA ARG A 197 -1.70 12.40 11.03
C ARG A 197 -1.86 13.00 9.61
N LEU A 198 -2.76 12.43 8.81
CA LEU A 198 -3.01 12.88 7.44
C LEU A 198 -4.15 13.89 7.33
N LEU A 199 -4.95 14.03 8.38
CA LEU A 199 -6.12 14.90 8.42
C LEU A 199 -5.95 16.03 9.44
N THR A 200 -6.48 17.21 9.13
CA THR A 200 -6.57 18.37 10.03
C THR A 200 -7.98 18.93 10.01
N ILE A 201 -8.38 19.64 11.06
CA ILE A 201 -9.70 20.24 11.17
C ILE A 201 -9.88 21.31 10.09
N SER A 202 -11.03 21.30 9.43
CA SER A 202 -11.47 22.34 8.51
C SER A 202 -12.98 22.48 8.57
N LEU A 203 -13.55 23.44 7.85
CA LEU A 203 -15.00 23.57 7.71
C LEU A 203 -15.37 23.55 6.23
N GLY A 204 -16.55 23.03 5.93
CA GLY A 204 -17.11 22.95 4.59
C GLY A 204 -17.01 21.55 4.00
N SER A 205 -18.15 20.96 3.71
CA SER A 205 -18.29 19.77 2.85
C SER A 205 -17.80 20.08 1.42
N ALA A 206 -17.56 19.04 0.62
CA ALA A 206 -17.18 19.22 -0.78
C ALA A 206 -18.20 20.09 -1.55
N ALA A 207 -19.50 19.87 -1.32
CA ALA A 207 -20.57 20.65 -1.96
C ALA A 207 -20.53 22.13 -1.57
N GLU A 208 -20.34 22.44 -0.28
CA GLU A 208 -20.25 23.82 0.21
C GLU A 208 -19.03 24.53 -0.37
N VAL A 209 -17.89 23.84 -0.43
CA VAL A 209 -16.66 24.39 -1.02
C VAL A 209 -16.87 24.68 -2.49
N TYR A 210 -17.40 23.73 -3.28
CA TYR A 210 -17.64 23.96 -4.70
C TYR A 210 -18.67 25.04 -5.00
N SER A 211 -19.80 25.04 -4.28
CA SER A 211 -20.84 26.07 -4.39
C SER A 211 -20.24 27.46 -4.16
N LYS A 212 -19.50 27.65 -3.07
CA LYS A 212 -18.86 28.93 -2.75
C LYS A 212 -17.77 29.31 -3.75
N GLN A 213 -16.94 28.36 -4.16
CA GLN A 213 -15.76 28.62 -4.99
C GLN A 213 -16.10 28.98 -6.44
N TYR A 214 -17.16 28.37 -6.98
CA TYR A 214 -17.63 28.58 -8.35
C TYR A 214 -18.89 29.45 -8.43
N ASN A 215 -19.40 29.95 -7.29
CA ASN A 215 -20.63 30.73 -7.19
C ASN A 215 -21.84 29.99 -7.83
N LEU A 216 -22.00 28.73 -7.44
CA LEU A 216 -23.06 27.83 -7.92
C LEU A 216 -24.07 27.54 -6.81
N ASP A 217 -25.30 27.23 -7.18
CA ASP A 217 -26.36 26.82 -6.25
C ASP A 217 -25.99 25.52 -5.50
N ILE A 218 -26.06 25.54 -4.17
CA ILE A 218 -25.59 24.43 -3.33
C ILE A 218 -26.42 23.16 -3.50
N ASP A 219 -27.75 23.28 -3.69
CA ASP A 219 -28.63 22.13 -3.80
C ASP A 219 -28.38 21.43 -5.13
N LYS A 220 -28.21 22.19 -6.22
CA LYS A 220 -27.80 21.64 -7.53
C LYS A 220 -26.43 20.99 -7.49
N VAL A 221 -25.47 21.55 -6.73
CA VAL A 221 -24.14 20.93 -6.58
C VAL A 221 -24.26 19.58 -5.87
N LYS A 222 -25.02 19.49 -4.77
CA LYS A 222 -25.23 18.22 -4.04
C LYS A 222 -25.85 17.15 -4.92
N GLU A 223 -26.80 17.51 -5.81
CA GLU A 223 -27.45 16.58 -6.73
C GLU A 223 -26.48 15.96 -7.75
N ILE A 224 -25.47 16.71 -8.23
CA ILE A 224 -24.55 16.24 -9.27
C ILE A 224 -23.28 15.59 -8.75
N LEU A 225 -22.95 15.76 -7.46
CA LEU A 225 -21.69 15.26 -6.93
C LEU A 225 -21.71 13.72 -6.83
N PRO A 226 -20.67 13.03 -7.31
CA PRO A 226 -20.53 11.60 -7.08
C PRO A 226 -20.60 11.27 -5.58
N LEU A 227 -21.18 10.11 -5.23
CA LEU A 227 -21.37 9.67 -3.85
C LEU A 227 -20.07 9.79 -3.02
N ALA A 228 -18.95 9.35 -3.58
CA ALA A 228 -17.63 9.43 -2.97
C ALA A 228 -17.23 10.85 -2.52
N MET A 229 -17.56 11.87 -3.32
CA MET A 229 -17.27 13.27 -3.01
C MET A 229 -18.30 13.85 -2.04
N ASN A 230 -19.58 13.49 -2.19
CA ASN A 230 -20.65 13.88 -1.27
C ASN A 230 -20.44 13.32 0.15
N SER A 231 -19.81 12.15 0.27
CA SER A 231 -19.45 11.54 1.56
C SER A 231 -18.19 12.13 2.20
N ILE A 232 -17.53 13.12 1.57
CA ILE A 232 -16.37 13.79 2.19
C ILE A 232 -16.86 14.65 3.37
N PRO A 233 -16.40 14.40 4.60
CA PRO A 233 -16.80 15.16 5.76
C PRO A 233 -16.45 16.64 5.66
N GLY A 234 -17.32 17.48 6.21
CA GLY A 234 -17.09 18.92 6.26
C GLY A 234 -16.00 19.35 7.24
N ASP A 235 -15.73 18.54 8.26
CA ASP A 235 -14.89 18.85 9.41
C ASP A 235 -13.39 18.54 9.22
N TYR A 236 -12.99 17.88 8.13
CA TYR A 236 -11.59 17.51 7.87
C TYR A 236 -11.06 17.96 6.50
N SER A 237 -9.80 18.38 6.48
CA SER A 237 -8.97 18.57 5.30
C SER A 237 -7.64 17.85 5.49
N LEU A 238 -6.67 18.02 4.58
CA LEU A 238 -5.40 17.31 4.68
C LEU A 238 -4.34 18.14 5.42
N THR A 239 -3.50 17.45 6.20
CA THR A 239 -2.23 18.02 6.67
C THR A 239 -1.24 18.19 5.50
N PRO A 240 -0.14 18.94 5.66
CA PRO A 240 0.89 19.04 4.62
C PRO A 240 1.42 17.68 4.14
N VAL A 241 1.59 16.71 5.04
CA VAL A 241 1.96 15.32 4.67
C VAL A 241 0.86 14.66 3.83
N GLY A 242 -0.41 14.82 4.22
CA GLY A 242 -1.55 14.34 3.45
C GLY A 242 -1.61 14.97 2.04
N ILE A 243 -1.32 16.27 1.92
CA ILE A 243 -1.25 17.00 0.65
C ILE A 243 -0.16 16.42 -0.26
N ILE A 244 1.04 16.16 0.26
CA ILE A 244 2.13 15.56 -0.53
C ILE A 244 1.70 14.20 -1.10
N ILE A 245 1.17 13.32 -0.25
CA ILE A 245 0.73 11.98 -0.65
C ILE A 245 -0.39 12.06 -1.70
N ALA A 246 -1.39 12.93 -1.47
CA ALA A 246 -2.48 13.18 -2.40
C ALA A 246 -1.96 13.65 -3.76
N ILE A 247 -1.09 14.67 -3.80
CA ILE A 247 -0.54 15.23 -5.04
C ILE A 247 0.25 14.17 -5.82
N ILE A 248 1.07 13.35 -5.15
CA ILE A 248 1.83 12.30 -5.84
C ILE A 248 0.89 11.26 -6.45
N ASN A 249 -0.14 10.81 -5.71
CA ASN A 249 -1.13 9.88 -6.25
C ASN A 249 -1.91 10.49 -7.43
N ILE A 250 -2.25 11.78 -7.37
CA ILE A 250 -2.90 12.50 -8.47
C ILE A 250 -2.01 12.53 -9.72
N ARG A 251 -0.73 12.85 -9.57
CA ARG A 251 0.24 12.87 -10.68
C ARG A 251 0.44 11.48 -11.31
N ASN A 252 0.35 10.40 -10.52
CA ASN A 252 0.45 9.04 -11.04
C ASN A 252 -0.79 8.59 -11.85
N LYS A 253 -1.94 9.25 -11.67
CA LYS A 253 -3.23 8.82 -12.25
C LYS A 253 -3.83 9.81 -13.26
N THR A 254 -3.31 11.03 -13.30
CA THR A 254 -3.82 12.14 -14.10
C THR A 254 -2.68 12.93 -14.73
N ASN A 255 -3.00 13.77 -15.70
CA ASN A 255 -2.02 14.69 -16.31
C ASN A 255 -1.90 16.02 -15.54
N LEU A 256 -2.44 16.11 -14.32
CA LEU A 256 -2.39 17.33 -13.53
C LEU A 256 -1.00 17.55 -12.96
N ASN A 257 -0.36 18.65 -13.35
CA ASN A 257 0.93 19.06 -12.81
C ASN A 257 0.73 20.03 -11.64
N LEU A 258 0.69 19.49 -10.42
CA LEU A 258 0.42 20.24 -9.18
C LEU A 258 1.70 20.38 -8.37
N ASP A 259 2.23 21.60 -8.15
CA ASP A 259 3.42 21.84 -7.33
C ASP A 259 3.06 21.92 -5.84
N PHE A 260 3.79 21.19 -4.98
CA PHE A 260 3.61 21.22 -3.53
C PHE A 260 3.68 22.66 -2.97
N LYS A 261 4.57 23.50 -3.51
CA LYS A 261 4.82 24.86 -3.02
C LYS A 261 3.61 25.81 -3.11
N ILE A 262 2.61 25.46 -3.90
CA ILE A 262 1.34 26.23 -3.97
C ILE A 262 0.60 26.15 -2.63
N TRP A 263 0.61 24.99 -1.97
CA TRP A 263 -0.13 24.73 -0.74
C TRP A 263 0.76 24.66 0.50
N ILE A 264 2.02 24.26 0.33
CA ILE A 264 2.99 24.09 1.42
C ILE A 264 4.01 25.21 1.31
N LYS A 265 3.87 26.22 2.17
CA LYS A 265 4.82 27.32 2.25
C LYS A 265 5.91 26.98 3.26
N SER A 266 7.17 27.07 2.84
CA SER A 266 8.33 26.95 3.71
C SER A 266 8.29 28.05 4.78
N ILE A 267 8.71 27.73 5.99
CA ILE A 267 8.77 28.64 7.15
C ILE A 267 10.12 29.34 7.15
#